data_AF-A0A969FKJ6-F1
#
_entry.id   AF-A0A969FKJ6-F1
#
_cell.length_a   1.000
_cell.length_b   1.000
_cell.length_c   1.000
_cell.angle_alpha   90.00
_cell.angle_beta   90.00
_cell.angle_gamma   90.00
#
_symmetry.space_group_name_H-M   'P 1'
#
loop_
_entity.id
_entity.type
_entity.pdbx_description
1 polymer ?
#
loop_
_entity_poly.entity_id
_entity_poly.type
_entity_poly.pdbx_seq_one_letter_code
_entity_poly.pdbx_strand_id
1 'polypeptide(L)'
;MAYVLECLQILYGAFFKPFSLQHQLRTIHPELSPWSSPFELRSEFATNPRLKRYANQAWLLSAIAPLLITAIVAPLYTLFARETFDWVDPGLFFLGWWIGLLFARGDNQSLSIWADRSLYGFTAIVLLFALSRNFAPELIQPILEVFQNQPNYSTIFNVLGLVAFGVAG
;
A
#
# COMPACT_ATOMS: atom_id res chain seq x y z
N MET A 1 9.06 -5.02 24.83
CA MET A 1 10.32 -4.42 24.31
C MET A 1 10.95 -5.27 23.20
N ALA A 2 11.09 -6.59 23.34
CA ALA A 2 11.70 -7.46 22.30
C ALA A 2 11.03 -7.35 20.91
N TYR A 3 9.69 -7.24 20.85
CA TYR A 3 8.96 -7.17 19.57
C TYR A 3 9.35 -5.95 18.71
N VAL A 4 9.50 -4.77 19.32
CA VAL A 4 9.87 -3.53 18.62
C VAL A 4 11.31 -3.61 18.13
N LEU A 5 12.21 -4.16 18.96
CA LEU A 5 13.61 -4.35 18.59
C LEU A 5 13.77 -5.31 17.41
N GLU A 6 13.02 -6.41 17.40
CA GLU A 6 12.96 -7.34 16.26
C GLU A 6 12.44 -6.65 15.00
N CYS A 7 11.39 -5.82 15.11
CA CYS A 7 10.91 -5.04 13.96
C CYS A 7 11.97 -4.08 13.41
N LEU A 8 12.71 -3.39 14.29
CA LEU A 8 13.80 -2.51 13.90
C LEU A 8 14.96 -3.30 13.25
N GLN A 9 15.27 -4.49 13.76
CA GLN A 9 16.28 -5.37 13.17
C GLN A 9 15.86 -5.85 11.77
N ILE A 10 14.59 -6.21 11.57
CA ILE A 10 14.05 -6.58 10.26
C ILE A 10 14.14 -5.38 9.31
N LEU A 11 13.71 -4.19 9.75
CA LEU A 11 13.77 -2.98 8.94
C LEU A 11 15.22 -2.64 8.56
N TYR A 12 16.12 -2.60 9.54
CA TYR A 12 17.52 -2.32 9.34
C TYR A 12 18.19 -3.38 8.45
N GLY A 13 17.89 -4.66 8.67
CA GLY A 13 18.38 -5.77 7.87
C GLY A 13 17.93 -5.65 6.41
N ALA A 14 16.66 -5.29 6.16
CA ALA A 14 16.12 -5.16 4.82
C ALA A 14 16.82 -4.05 4.02
N PHE A 15 17.10 -2.90 4.64
CA PHE A 15 17.71 -1.76 3.95
C PHE A 15 19.24 -1.79 3.92
N PHE A 16 19.89 -2.22 5.00
CA PHE A 16 21.34 -2.05 5.17
C PHE A 16 22.13 -3.38 5.16
N LYS A 17 21.51 -4.51 5.50
CA LYS A 17 22.22 -5.81 5.64
C LYS A 17 21.39 -7.02 5.19
N PRO A 18 21.00 -7.10 3.90
CA PRO A 18 20.10 -8.14 3.41
C PRO A 18 20.66 -9.56 3.59
N PHE A 19 21.97 -9.75 3.44
CA PHE A 19 22.62 -11.06 3.63
C PHE A 19 22.59 -11.54 5.09
N SER A 20 22.76 -10.62 6.04
CA SER A 20 22.65 -10.96 7.47
C SER A 20 21.21 -11.30 7.83
N LEU A 21 20.25 -10.55 7.29
CA LEU A 21 18.84 -10.82 7.48
C LEU A 21 18.50 -12.21 6.92
N GLN A 22 18.92 -12.53 5.70
CA GLN A 22 18.70 -13.85 5.10
C GLN A 22 19.22 -14.99 5.97
N HIS A 23 20.41 -14.85 6.55
CA HIS A 23 20.95 -15.87 7.46
C HIS A 23 20.09 -16.03 8.72
N GLN A 24 19.65 -14.92 9.32
CA GLN A 24 18.73 -14.95 10.46
C GLN A 24 17.38 -15.57 10.11
N LEU A 25 16.80 -15.26 8.95
CA LEU A 25 15.53 -15.83 8.49
C LEU A 25 15.62 -17.34 8.28
N ARG A 26 16.76 -17.84 7.77
CA ARG A 26 17.01 -19.29 7.65
C ARG A 26 17.05 -20.03 8.99
N THR A 27 17.35 -19.34 10.10
CA THR A 27 17.25 -19.95 11.44
C THR A 27 15.79 -20.13 11.90
N ILE A 28 14.85 -19.39 11.31
CA ILE A 28 13.42 -19.50 11.60
C ILE A 28 12.78 -20.58 10.71
N HIS A 29 13.08 -20.54 9.41
CA HIS A 29 12.65 -21.52 8.42
C HIS A 29 13.62 -21.55 7.22
N PRO A 30 14.05 -22.73 6.72
CA PRO A 30 15.06 -22.81 5.66
C PRO A 30 14.64 -22.18 4.33
N GLU A 31 13.34 -22.21 4.02
CA GLU A 31 12.78 -21.65 2.78
C GLU A 31 12.51 -20.14 2.87
N LEU A 32 12.68 -19.54 4.05
CA LEU A 32 12.42 -18.13 4.23
C LEU A 32 13.49 -17.29 3.52
N SER A 33 13.04 -16.30 2.78
CA SER A 33 13.92 -15.31 2.14
C SER A 33 13.44 -13.89 2.43
N PRO A 34 14.34 -12.89 2.37
CA PRO A 34 13.94 -11.50 2.51
C PRO A 34 13.12 -10.99 1.31
N TRP A 35 13.03 -11.75 0.22
CA TRP A 35 12.37 -11.36 -1.03
C TRP A 35 11.04 -12.10 -1.29
N SER A 36 10.76 -13.17 -0.54
CA SER A 36 9.55 -13.96 -0.66
C SER A 36 8.53 -13.56 0.39
N SER A 37 7.24 -13.79 0.09
CA SER A 37 6.20 -13.49 1.06
C SER A 37 6.22 -14.54 2.18
N PRO A 38 6.36 -14.15 3.47
CA PRO A 38 6.33 -15.10 4.57
C PRO A 38 4.96 -15.78 4.73
N PHE A 39 3.92 -15.27 4.07
CA PHE A 39 2.59 -15.88 4.02
C PHE A 39 2.50 -17.05 3.05
N GLU A 40 3.50 -17.30 2.20
CA GLU A 40 3.59 -18.52 1.38
C GLU A 40 3.71 -19.78 2.27
N LEU A 41 4.34 -19.65 3.44
CA LEU A 41 4.56 -20.73 4.40
C LEU A 41 3.47 -20.77 5.49
N ARG A 42 2.28 -20.23 5.20
CA ARG A 42 1.21 -20.07 6.18
C ARG A 42 0.65 -21.38 6.71
N SER A 43 0.70 -22.45 5.92
CA SER A 43 0.34 -23.82 6.34
C SER A 43 1.12 -24.28 7.58
N GLU A 44 2.34 -23.75 7.75
CA GLU A 44 3.25 -24.12 8.84
C GLU A 44 3.15 -23.18 10.06
N PHE A 45 2.29 -22.17 10.03
CA PHE A 45 2.15 -21.23 11.14
C PHE A 45 1.62 -21.89 12.43
N ALA A 46 0.90 -23.00 12.30
CA ALA A 46 0.40 -23.76 13.44
C ALA A 46 1.52 -24.50 14.17
N THR A 47 2.50 -25.03 13.43
CA THR A 47 3.63 -25.81 13.96
C THR A 47 4.83 -24.93 14.31
N ASN A 48 4.97 -23.76 13.67
CA ASN A 48 6.07 -22.82 13.91
C ASN A 48 5.55 -21.42 14.33
N PRO A 49 5.39 -21.16 15.65
CA PRO A 49 4.90 -19.88 16.14
C PRO A 49 5.87 -18.71 15.90
N ARG A 50 7.18 -19.00 15.74
CA ARG A 50 8.19 -17.97 15.41
C ARG A 50 8.02 -17.46 13.99
N LEU A 51 7.72 -18.36 13.05
CA LEU A 51 7.39 -18.03 11.66
C LEU A 51 6.15 -17.12 11.58
N LYS A 52 5.06 -17.49 12.28
CA LYS A 52 3.84 -16.67 12.34
C LYS A 52 4.12 -15.27 12.90
N ARG A 53 4.94 -15.17 13.94
CA ARG A 53 5.34 -13.89 14.54
C ARG A 53 6.12 -13.03 13.54
N TYR A 54 7.10 -13.61 12.85
CA TYR A 54 7.84 -12.90 11.81
C TYR A 54 6.94 -12.42 10.67
N ALA A 55 6.04 -13.27 10.16
CA ALA A 55 5.11 -12.90 9.10
C ALA A 55 4.24 -11.68 9.48
N ASN A 56 3.74 -11.66 10.72
CA ASN A 56 2.98 -10.52 11.24
C ASN A 56 3.85 -9.26 11.41
N GLN A 57 5.09 -9.39 11.87
CA GLN A 57 6.04 -8.27 12.00
C GLN A 57 6.36 -7.67 10.64
N ALA A 58 6.72 -8.51 9.66
CA ALA A 58 7.01 -8.11 8.29
C ALA A 58 5.81 -7.38 7.67
N TRP A 59 4.60 -7.94 7.81
CA TRP A 59 3.38 -7.28 7.32
C TRP A 59 3.15 -5.90 7.96
N LEU A 60 3.29 -5.81 9.28
CA LEU A 60 3.13 -4.56 10.01
C LEU A 60 4.17 -3.52 9.59
N LEU A 61 5.42 -3.93 9.41
CA LEU A 61 6.50 -3.08 8.92
C LEU A 61 6.22 -2.58 7.52
N SER A 62 5.76 -3.44 6.60
CA SER A 62 5.38 -3.02 5.26
C SER A 62 4.21 -2.04 5.26
N ALA A 63 3.26 -2.17 6.20
CA ALA A 63 2.13 -1.24 6.32
C ALA A 63 2.55 0.14 6.89
N ILE A 64 3.41 0.14 7.91
CA ILE A 64 3.74 1.34 8.70
C ILE A 64 4.98 2.08 8.18
N ALA A 65 6.01 1.38 7.68
CA ALA A 65 7.27 2.03 7.32
C ALA A 65 7.11 3.11 6.24
N PRO A 66 6.33 2.89 5.15
CA PRO A 66 6.13 3.93 4.15
C PRO A 66 5.43 5.18 4.72
N LEU A 67 4.50 5.00 5.67
CA LEU A 67 3.83 6.12 6.36
C LEU A 67 4.81 6.91 7.23
N LEU A 68 5.64 6.22 8.01
CA LEU A 68 6.67 6.87 8.84
C LEU A 68 7.67 7.64 7.99
N ILE A 69 8.12 7.05 6.88
CA ILE A 69 9.03 7.72 5.95
C ILE A 69 8.37 8.98 5.39
N THR A 70 7.13 8.89 4.93
CA THR A 70 6.42 10.05 4.35
C THR A 70 6.14 11.12 5.40
N ALA A 71 5.81 10.74 6.64
CA ALA A 71 5.63 11.68 7.75
C ALA A 71 6.92 12.44 8.12
N ILE A 72 8.10 11.84 7.89
CA ILE A 72 9.40 12.50 8.07
C ILE A 72 9.76 13.35 6.83
N VAL A 73 9.51 12.84 5.63
CA VAL A 73 9.86 13.50 4.37
C VAL A 73 9.00 14.73 4.11
N ALA A 74 7.70 14.70 4.38
CA ALA A 74 6.77 15.81 4.15
C ALA A 74 7.17 17.13 4.85
N PRO A 75 7.52 17.16 6.15
CA PRO A 75 7.99 18.39 6.79
C PRO A 75 9.36 18.82 6.26
N LEU A 76 10.28 17.90 5.98
CA LEU A 76 11.58 18.24 5.38
C LEU A 76 11.41 18.87 3.99
N TYR A 77 10.54 18.29 3.15
CA TYR A 77 10.18 18.85 1.85
C TYR A 77 9.65 20.27 2.00
N THR A 78 8.70 20.49 2.93
CA THR A 78 8.12 21.81 3.17
C THR A 78 9.18 22.83 3.62
N LEU A 79 10.14 22.41 4.46
CA LEU A 79 11.22 23.27 4.93
C LEU A 79 12.23 23.63 3.82
N PHE A 80 12.60 22.68 2.96
CA PHE A 80 13.63 22.89 1.94
C PHE A 80 13.07 23.47 0.63
N ALA A 81 11.90 23.03 0.19
CA ALA A 81 11.26 23.48 -1.04
C ALA A 81 10.44 24.77 -0.86
N ARG A 82 10.13 25.17 0.39
CA ARG A 82 9.26 26.31 0.73
C ARG A 82 7.84 26.22 0.13
N GLU A 83 7.42 25.02 -0.23
CA GLU A 83 6.09 24.70 -0.75
C GLU A 83 5.39 23.73 0.22
N THR A 84 4.06 23.83 0.34
CA THR A 84 3.30 22.89 1.15
C THR A 84 3.30 21.51 0.49
N PHE A 85 3.67 20.48 1.24
CA PHE A 85 3.59 19.10 0.77
C PHE A 85 2.14 18.73 0.43
N ASP A 86 1.90 18.30 -0.82
CA ASP A 86 0.60 17.80 -1.24
C ASP A 86 0.39 16.38 -0.69
N TRP A 87 -0.62 16.23 0.16
CA TRP A 87 -0.95 14.96 0.80
C TRP A 87 -1.87 14.08 -0.05
N VAL A 88 -2.44 14.60 -1.14
CA VAL A 88 -3.42 13.90 -1.98
C VAL A 88 -2.74 12.73 -2.71
N ASP A 89 -1.66 12.99 -3.44
CA ASP A 89 -0.98 11.94 -4.23
C ASP A 89 -0.39 10.83 -3.35
N PRO A 90 0.35 11.13 -2.26
CA PRO A 90 0.81 10.09 -1.33
C PRO A 90 -0.34 9.38 -0.63
N GLY A 91 -1.44 10.08 -0.32
CA GLY A 91 -2.64 9.50 0.28
C GLY A 91 -3.28 8.43 -0.61
N LEU A 92 -3.43 8.70 -1.90
CA LEU A 92 -3.91 7.72 -2.89
C LEU A 92 -2.95 6.53 -3.01
N PHE A 93 -1.64 6.79 -3.02
CA PHE A 93 -0.62 5.74 -2.99
C PHE A 93 -0.76 4.85 -1.75
N PHE A 94 -0.95 5.42 -0.56
CA PHE A 94 -1.12 4.66 0.67
C PHE A 94 -2.38 3.80 0.68
N LEU A 95 -3.49 4.31 0.15
CA LEU A 95 -4.72 3.54 0.00
C LEU A 95 -4.48 2.32 -0.90
N GLY A 96 -3.88 2.52 -2.08
CA GLY A 96 -3.53 1.42 -2.98
C GLY A 96 -2.55 0.42 -2.35
N TRP A 97 -1.54 0.93 -1.63
CA TRP A 97 -0.55 0.12 -0.92
C TRP A 97 -1.17 -0.75 0.17
N TRP A 98 -2.05 -0.19 1.00
CA TRP A 98 -2.73 -0.91 2.08
C TRP A 98 -3.69 -1.96 1.53
N ILE A 99 -4.40 -1.64 0.46
CA ILE A 99 -5.23 -2.59 -0.28
C ILE A 99 -4.37 -3.76 -0.78
N GLY A 100 -3.24 -3.48 -1.43
CA GLY A 100 -2.26 -4.50 -1.86
C GLY A 100 -1.75 -5.38 -0.71
N LEU A 101 -1.44 -4.78 0.44
CA LEU A 101 -0.99 -5.51 1.63
C LEU A 101 -2.08 -6.40 2.26
N LEU A 102 -3.34 -5.98 2.21
CA LEU A 102 -4.47 -6.79 2.64
C LEU A 102 -4.64 -8.01 1.73
N PHE A 103 -4.44 -7.85 0.42
CA PHE A 103 -4.46 -8.97 -0.53
C PHE A 103 -3.29 -9.93 -0.32
N ALA A 104 -2.07 -9.43 -0.12
CA ALA A 104 -0.88 -10.26 0.13
C ALA A 104 -0.98 -11.10 1.42
N ARG A 105 -1.84 -10.68 2.35
CA ARG A 105 -2.13 -11.41 3.60
C ARG A 105 -3.30 -12.39 3.48
N GLY A 106 -4.17 -12.20 2.48
CA GLY A 106 -5.48 -12.84 2.36
C GLY A 106 -5.44 -14.32 1.95
N ASP A 107 -6.35 -15.09 2.53
CA ASP A 107 -6.55 -16.55 2.38
C ASP A 107 -7.41 -16.95 1.17
N ASN A 108 -7.75 -15.99 0.29
CA ASN A 108 -8.83 -16.18 -0.67
C ASN A 108 -8.33 -15.91 -2.10
N GLN A 109 -7.98 -17.00 -2.81
CA GLN A 109 -7.58 -16.98 -4.22
C GLN A 109 -8.57 -16.20 -5.09
N SER A 110 -9.87 -16.23 -4.79
CA SER A 110 -10.88 -15.48 -5.55
C SER A 110 -10.77 -13.96 -5.38
N LEU A 111 -10.37 -13.48 -4.19
CA LEU A 111 -10.14 -12.05 -3.95
C LEU A 111 -8.91 -11.55 -4.70
N SER A 112 -7.86 -12.37 -4.82
CA SER A 112 -6.63 -11.99 -5.55
C SER A 112 -6.88 -11.82 -7.06
N ILE A 113 -7.69 -12.69 -7.68
CA ILE A 113 -8.04 -12.62 -9.10
C ILE A 113 -8.97 -11.43 -9.37
N TRP A 114 -9.95 -11.20 -8.48
CA TRP A 114 -10.82 -10.03 -8.59
C TRP A 114 -10.03 -8.74 -8.39
N ALA A 115 -9.09 -8.71 -7.45
CA ALA A 115 -8.22 -7.58 -7.20
C ALA A 115 -7.31 -7.27 -8.38
N ASP A 116 -6.69 -8.28 -8.99
CA ASP A 116 -5.83 -8.10 -10.16
C ASP A 116 -6.63 -7.47 -11.32
N ARG A 117 -7.84 -7.99 -11.57
CA ARG A 117 -8.78 -7.41 -12.56
C ARG A 117 -9.22 -5.98 -12.21
N SER A 118 -9.50 -5.71 -10.93
CA SER A 118 -9.88 -4.37 -10.46
C SER A 118 -8.72 -3.39 -10.54
N LEU A 119 -7.48 -3.85 -10.34
CA LEU A 119 -6.27 -3.05 -10.45
C LEU A 119 -5.97 -2.72 -11.91
N TYR A 120 -6.04 -3.70 -12.82
CA TYR A 120 -6.00 -3.43 -14.27
C TYR A 120 -7.14 -2.51 -14.73
N GLY A 121 -8.35 -2.68 -14.19
CA GLY A 121 -9.49 -1.81 -14.48
C GLY A 121 -9.25 -0.37 -14.00
N PHE A 122 -8.74 -0.20 -12.78
CA PHE A 122 -8.40 1.11 -12.24
C PHE A 122 -7.25 1.77 -13.01
N THR A 123 -6.19 1.01 -13.33
CA THR A 123 -5.09 1.50 -14.18
C THR A 123 -5.59 1.89 -15.57
N ALA A 124 -6.50 1.10 -16.17
CA ALA A 124 -7.12 1.44 -17.45
C ALA A 124 -7.99 2.70 -17.35
N ILE A 125 -8.75 2.90 -16.27
CA ILE A 125 -9.52 4.12 -16.03
C ILE A 125 -8.60 5.33 -15.87
N VAL A 126 -7.53 5.22 -15.09
CA VAL A 126 -6.54 6.30 -14.92
C VAL A 126 -5.82 6.61 -16.25
N LEU A 127 -5.47 5.59 -17.02
CA LEU A 127 -4.88 5.77 -18.36
C LEU A 127 -5.87 6.41 -19.32
N LEU A 128 -7.13 5.97 -19.33
CA LEU A 128 -8.19 6.56 -20.14
C LEU A 128 -8.44 8.02 -19.75
N PHE A 129 -8.44 8.34 -18.45
CA PHE A 129 -8.56 9.70 -17.93
C PHE A 129 -7.36 10.57 -18.33
N ALA A 130 -6.13 10.04 -18.25
CA ALA A 130 -4.92 10.71 -18.69
C ALA A 130 -4.89 10.93 -20.22
N LEU A 131 -5.33 9.94 -21.01
CA LEU A 131 -5.46 10.04 -22.46
C LEU A 131 -6.53 11.06 -22.87
N SER A 132 -7.68 11.04 -22.21
CA SER A 132 -8.76 11.99 -22.48
C SER A 132 -8.38 13.43 -22.08
N ARG A 133 -7.49 13.62 -21.08
CA ARG A 133 -6.90 14.93 -20.76
C ARG A 133 -6.09 15.51 -21.93
N ASN A 134 -5.43 14.64 -22.70
CA ASN A 134 -4.55 15.05 -23.79
C ASN A 134 -5.27 15.12 -25.16
N PHE A 135 -6.31 14.30 -25.38
CA PHE A 135 -6.97 14.18 -26.69
C PHE A 135 -8.38 14.78 -26.77
N ALA A 136 -9.12 14.89 -25.66
CA ALA A 136 -10.49 15.40 -25.63
C ALA A 136 -10.76 16.19 -24.34
N PRO A 137 -10.06 17.32 -24.11
CA PRO A 137 -10.15 18.08 -22.86
C PRO A 137 -11.57 18.60 -22.56
N GLU A 138 -12.40 18.78 -23.59
CA GLU A 138 -13.79 19.25 -23.47
C GLU A 138 -14.70 18.28 -22.69
N LEU A 139 -14.37 16.98 -22.65
CA LEU A 139 -15.13 15.99 -21.88
C LEU A 139 -14.73 15.96 -20.39
N ILE A 140 -13.54 16.45 -20.05
CA ILE A 140 -13.00 16.42 -18.68
C ILE A 140 -13.20 17.74 -17.94
N GLN A 141 -13.22 18.86 -18.66
CA GLN A 141 -13.46 20.20 -18.11
C GLN A 141 -14.66 20.25 -17.13
N PRO A 142 -15.85 19.69 -17.44
CA PRO A 142 -16.98 19.73 -16.51
C PRO A 142 -16.73 18.95 -15.21
N ILE A 143 -15.96 17.86 -15.28
CA ILE A 143 -15.63 17.02 -14.13
C ILE A 143 -14.59 17.74 -13.26
N LEU A 144 -13.56 18.32 -13.87
CA LEU A 144 -12.53 19.08 -13.14
C LEU A 144 -13.11 20.34 -12.48
N GLU A 145 -14.04 21.05 -13.13
CA GLU A 145 -14.73 22.19 -12.53
C GLU A 145 -15.57 21.81 -11.31
N VAL A 146 -16.20 20.63 -11.32
CA VAL A 146 -16.91 20.09 -10.15
C VAL A 146 -15.95 19.78 -8.99
N PHE A 147 -14.75 19.27 -9.28
CA PHE A 147 -13.72 18.99 -8.28
C PHE A 147 -13.01 20.26 -7.77
N GLN A 148 -12.80 21.27 -8.61
CA GLN A 148 -12.10 22.51 -8.25
C GLN A 148 -12.99 23.50 -7.48
N ASN A 149 -14.31 23.49 -7.69
CA ASN A 149 -15.25 24.42 -7.05
C ASN A 149 -15.88 23.91 -5.74
N GLN A 150 -15.41 22.78 -5.19
CA GLN A 150 -15.96 22.21 -3.95
C GLN A 150 -14.87 22.07 -2.86
N PRO A 151 -14.80 22.98 -1.88
CA PRO A 151 -13.90 22.83 -0.72
C PRO A 151 -14.46 21.88 0.36
N ASN A 152 -15.51 21.11 0.07
CA ASN A 152 -16.19 20.28 1.06
C ASN A 152 -15.91 18.79 0.82
N TYR A 153 -14.98 18.25 1.61
CA TYR A 153 -14.56 16.84 1.60
C TYR A 153 -15.71 15.83 1.80
N SER A 154 -16.89 16.27 2.25
CA SER A 154 -18.10 15.45 2.36
C SER A 154 -18.66 15.01 1.00
N THR A 155 -18.47 15.80 -0.06
CA THR A 155 -18.96 15.47 -1.41
C THR A 155 -18.10 14.39 -2.05
N ILE A 156 -16.78 14.37 -1.78
CA ILE A 156 -15.86 13.32 -2.22
C ILE A 156 -16.23 11.97 -1.59
N PHE A 157 -16.59 11.95 -0.30
CA PHE A 157 -17.09 10.75 0.38
C PHE A 157 -18.43 10.26 -0.19
N ASN A 158 -19.34 11.16 -0.56
CA ASN A 158 -20.62 10.79 -1.17
C ASN A 158 -20.45 10.22 -2.59
N VAL A 159 -19.49 10.74 -3.39
CA VAL A 159 -19.18 10.20 -4.73
C VAL A 159 -18.50 8.84 -4.63
N LEU A 160 -17.52 8.67 -3.72
CA LEU A 160 -16.90 7.36 -3.46
C LEU A 160 -17.90 6.35 -2.90
N GLY A 161 -18.83 6.79 -2.05
CA GLY A 161 -19.94 5.97 -1.55
C GLY A 161 -20.92 5.53 -2.66
N LEU A 162 -21.27 6.43 -3.58
CA LEU A 162 -22.14 6.12 -4.73
C LEU A 162 -21.50 5.12 -5.71
N VAL A 163 -20.19 5.24 -5.95
CA VAL A 163 -19.44 4.26 -6.78
C VAL A 163 -19.37 2.90 -6.09
N ALA A 164 -19.26 2.85 -4.75
CA ALA A 164 -19.28 1.61 -3.99
C ALA A 164 -20.67 0.93 -3.97
N PHE A 165 -21.76 1.70 -3.91
CA PHE A 165 -23.13 1.15 -3.95
C PHE A 165 -23.58 0.71 -5.35
N GLY A 166 -23.07 1.34 -6.42
CA GLY A 166 -23.38 0.95 -7.80
C GLY A 166 -22.74 -0.36 -8.27
N VAL A 167 -21.75 -0.88 -7.54
CA VAL A 167 -21.05 -2.15 -7.86
C VAL A 167 -21.59 -3.33 -7.02
N ALA A 168 -22.39 -3.06 -6.00
CA ALA A 168 -22.97 -4.06 -5.10
C ALA A 168 -24.49 -4.28 -5.30
N GLY A 169 -25.08 -3.67 -6.34
CA GLY A 169 -26.46 -3.88 -6.79
C GLY A 169 -26.53 -4.76 -8.02
#